data_AF-A0A2A7A2Z7-F1
#
_entry.id   AF-A0A2A7A2Z7-F1
#
_cell.length_a   1.000
_cell.length_b   1.000
_cell.length_c   1.000
_cell.angle_alpha   90.00
_cell.angle_beta   90.00
_cell.angle_gamma   90.00
#
_symmetry.space_group_name_H-M   'P 1'
#
loop_
_entity.id
_entity.type
_entity.pdbx_description
1 polymer ?
#
loop_
_entity_poly.entity_id
_entity_poly.type
_entity_poly.pdbx_seq_one_letter_code
_entity_poly.pdbx_strand_id
1 'polypeptide(L)'
;MMGFFSNLFAKQNCAVCGKECGTLHRSKLRDGQFLCDDCGNKCSKYIRLSELTLDEAKEHMEYMARMKRVFDEVFDKTEFRVNAYPSTPTQMGLVFCDELGMLYIDDRTGGRGKMPELIRYDQIASYEEYLDETPAKEPGQEPTLNGGGLKLKLVQPRSITEAQTQRGMHPHPYIKQELVICFSKRDRREIGYAHIARQHLDHIFGVHDNETSMFGFRMSKAEERELKGQMGMIGAMGAVASAAMKGGQLSEQEKARFVENINLANDAQTGGMALYSRRADEAFAKVQ
;
A
#
# COMPACT_ATOMS: atom_id res chain seq x y z
N MET A 1 -16.22 34.88 -37.01
CA MET A 1 -15.44 33.76 -36.43
C MET A 1 -14.75 34.15 -35.10
N MET A 2 -15.34 34.99 -34.26
CA MET A 2 -14.76 35.43 -32.96
C MET A 2 -15.72 35.15 -31.80
N GLY A 3 -16.12 33.88 -31.62
CA GLY A 3 -17.06 33.50 -30.55
C GLY A 3 -16.96 32.05 -30.05
N PHE A 4 -16.15 31.21 -30.70
CA PHE A 4 -16.01 29.80 -30.33
C PHE A 4 -14.85 29.54 -29.34
N PHE A 5 -13.91 30.47 -29.21
CA PHE A 5 -12.72 30.33 -28.35
C PHE A 5 -12.86 31.01 -26.97
N SER A 6 -13.84 31.90 -26.77
CA SER A 6 -14.04 32.63 -25.51
C SER A 6 -14.58 31.76 -24.36
N ASN A 7 -15.32 30.69 -24.67
CA ASN A 7 -15.87 29.77 -23.66
C ASN A 7 -14.96 28.58 -23.32
N LEU A 8 -13.92 28.30 -24.12
CA LEU A 8 -12.95 27.25 -23.81
C LEU A 8 -11.93 27.67 -22.74
N PHE A 9 -11.73 28.97 -22.54
CA PHE A 9 -10.78 29.55 -21.58
C PHE A 9 -11.47 30.29 -20.42
N ALA A 10 -12.76 30.02 -20.17
CA ALA A 10 -13.45 30.57 -19.03
C ALA A 10 -12.77 30.09 -17.73
N LYS A 11 -12.26 31.06 -16.96
CA LYS A 11 -11.80 30.83 -15.59
C LYS A 11 -12.96 30.24 -14.80
N GLN A 12 -12.72 29.10 -14.16
CA GLN A 12 -13.71 28.40 -13.35
C GLN A 12 -13.22 28.43 -11.91
N ASN A 13 -14.14 28.58 -10.95
CA ASN A 13 -13.75 28.63 -9.54
C ASN A 13 -13.55 27.21 -9.00
N CYS A 14 -12.56 27.07 -8.12
CA CYS A 14 -12.35 25.84 -7.38
C CYS A 14 -13.55 25.57 -6.47
N ALA A 15 -14.14 24.38 -6.57
CA ALA A 15 -15.28 23.99 -5.74
C ALA A 15 -14.95 23.80 -4.25
N VAL A 16 -13.67 23.74 -3.88
CA VAL A 16 -13.22 23.59 -2.49
C VAL A 16 -12.79 24.91 -1.87
N CYS A 17 -11.94 25.70 -2.56
CA CYS A 17 -11.35 26.91 -1.99
C CYS A 17 -11.87 28.22 -2.62
N GLY A 18 -12.73 28.15 -3.64
CA GLY A 18 -13.30 29.32 -4.32
C GLY A 18 -12.33 30.11 -5.21
N LYS A 19 -11.02 29.80 -5.20
CA LYS A 19 -10.03 30.49 -6.04
C LYS A 19 -10.32 30.31 -7.53
N GLU A 20 -10.09 31.35 -8.32
CA GLU A 20 -10.13 31.26 -9.79
C GLU A 20 -9.07 30.29 -10.30
N CYS A 21 -9.48 29.30 -11.09
CA CYS A 21 -8.59 28.33 -11.71
C CYS A 21 -8.53 28.57 -13.22
N GLY A 22 -7.31 28.78 -13.73
CA GLY A 22 -7.04 28.70 -15.15
C GLY A 22 -7.28 27.30 -15.70
N THR A 23 -7.51 27.18 -17.02
CA THR A 23 -7.77 25.89 -17.68
C THR A 23 -6.65 24.86 -17.55
N LEU A 24 -5.41 25.32 -17.38
CA LEU A 24 -4.21 24.49 -17.25
C LEU A 24 -3.91 24.04 -15.81
N HIS A 25 -4.52 24.69 -14.80
CA HIS A 25 -4.25 24.46 -13.37
C HIS A 25 -5.48 23.93 -12.64
N ARG A 26 -6.31 23.16 -13.36
CA ARG A 26 -7.56 22.61 -12.84
C ARG A 26 -7.72 21.15 -13.20
N SER A 27 -8.27 20.41 -12.26
CA SER A 27 -8.72 19.04 -12.48
C SER A 27 -10.24 18.99 -12.45
N LYS A 28 -10.83 18.30 -13.42
CA LYS A 28 -12.27 18.13 -13.53
C LYS A 28 -12.71 16.92 -12.71
N LEU A 29 -13.76 17.08 -11.92
CA LEU A 29 -14.44 16.03 -11.16
C LEU A 29 -15.55 15.38 -11.99
N ARG A 30 -16.07 14.24 -11.51
CA ARG A 30 -17.13 13.47 -12.17
C ARG A 30 -18.43 14.26 -12.34
N ASP A 31 -18.76 15.08 -11.35
CA ASP A 31 -19.93 15.96 -11.30
C ASP A 31 -19.78 17.23 -12.15
N GLY A 32 -18.68 17.37 -12.87
CA GLY A 32 -18.40 18.52 -13.73
C GLY A 32 -17.79 19.71 -13.01
N GLN A 33 -17.57 19.63 -11.70
CA GLN A 33 -16.92 20.68 -10.92
C GLN A 33 -15.39 20.65 -11.09
N PHE A 34 -14.72 21.70 -10.63
CA PHE A 34 -13.27 21.86 -10.81
C PHE A 34 -12.54 22.02 -9.47
N LEU A 35 -11.35 21.42 -9.40
CA LEU A 35 -10.39 21.61 -8.31
C LEU A 35 -9.15 22.32 -8.82
N CYS A 36 -8.67 23.34 -8.10
CA CYS A 36 -7.36 23.94 -8.35
C CYS A 36 -6.22 22.95 -8.04
N ASP A 37 -5.04 23.21 -8.57
CA ASP A 37 -3.84 22.42 -8.28
C ASP A 37 -3.51 22.36 -6.78
N ASP A 38 -3.70 23.44 -6.01
CA ASP A 38 -3.46 23.43 -4.55
C ASP A 38 -4.33 22.40 -3.83
N CYS A 39 -5.62 22.38 -4.13
CA CYS A 39 -6.56 21.41 -3.57
C CYS A 39 -6.29 20.00 -4.14
N GLY A 40 -5.95 19.92 -5.42
CA GLY A 40 -5.56 18.68 -6.06
C GLY A 40 -4.30 18.05 -5.46
N ASN A 41 -3.36 18.86 -5.00
CA ASN A 41 -2.14 18.42 -4.36
C ASN A 41 -2.35 17.81 -2.96
N LYS A 42 -3.51 18.08 -2.33
CA LYS A 42 -3.93 17.44 -1.08
C LYS A 42 -4.50 16.04 -1.29
N CYS A 43 -4.83 15.69 -2.53
CA CYS A 43 -5.22 14.33 -2.88
C CYS A 43 -3.98 13.51 -3.27
N SER A 44 -4.07 12.19 -3.10
CA SER A 44 -3.13 11.23 -3.68
C SER A 44 -2.87 11.44 -5.18
N LYS A 45 -1.64 11.16 -5.62
CA LYS A 45 -1.25 11.13 -7.03
C LYS A 45 -1.91 9.97 -7.80
N TYR A 46 -2.26 8.89 -7.10
CA TYR A 46 -2.70 7.63 -7.71
C TYR A 46 -4.21 7.53 -7.95
N ILE A 47 -4.96 8.54 -7.53
CA ILE A 47 -6.40 8.59 -7.75
C ILE A 47 -6.75 9.40 -9.01
N ARG A 48 -7.78 8.96 -9.72
CA ARG A 48 -8.37 9.75 -10.81
C ARG A 48 -9.46 10.64 -10.23
N LEU A 49 -9.17 11.93 -10.09
CA LEU A 49 -10.19 12.90 -9.68
C LEU A 49 -11.42 12.93 -10.59
N SER A 50 -11.25 12.65 -11.88
CA SER A 50 -12.35 12.62 -12.84
C SER A 50 -13.40 11.55 -12.51
N GLU A 51 -13.07 10.60 -11.64
CA GLU A 51 -13.98 9.53 -11.20
C GLU A 51 -14.68 9.86 -9.88
N LEU A 52 -14.23 10.92 -9.17
CA LEU A 52 -14.75 11.32 -7.87
C LEU A 52 -15.75 12.46 -7.98
N THR A 53 -16.75 12.46 -7.10
CA THR A 53 -17.60 13.63 -6.83
C THR A 53 -16.87 14.64 -5.93
N LEU A 54 -17.41 15.86 -5.79
CA LEU A 54 -16.85 16.84 -4.84
C LEU A 54 -16.77 16.29 -3.40
N ASP A 55 -17.81 15.62 -2.95
CA ASP A 55 -17.89 15.13 -1.57
C ASP A 55 -16.87 14.00 -1.34
N GLU A 56 -16.78 13.04 -2.27
CA GLU A 56 -15.75 11.99 -2.24
C GLU A 56 -14.33 12.58 -2.28
N ALA A 57 -14.12 13.67 -3.04
CA ALA A 57 -12.84 14.34 -3.09
C ALA A 57 -12.48 15.04 -1.78
N LYS A 58 -13.46 15.60 -1.05
CA LYS A 58 -13.23 16.19 0.29
C LYS A 58 -12.91 15.12 1.32
N GLU A 59 -13.67 14.02 1.33
CA GLU A 59 -13.38 12.86 2.18
C GLU A 59 -11.98 12.31 1.91
N HIS A 60 -11.58 12.21 0.63
CA HIS A 60 -10.23 11.79 0.27
C HIS A 60 -9.15 12.78 0.76
N MET A 61 -9.40 14.10 0.75
CA MET A 61 -8.46 15.07 1.32
C MET A 61 -8.29 14.89 2.84
N GLU A 62 -9.37 14.60 3.56
CA GLU A 62 -9.32 14.30 4.99
C GLU A 62 -8.59 13.00 5.27
N TYR A 63 -8.86 11.96 4.48
CA TYR A 63 -8.11 10.71 4.49
C TYR A 63 -6.61 10.98 4.31
N MET A 64 -6.21 11.72 3.27
CA MET A 64 -4.80 12.07 3.03
C MET A 64 -4.19 12.92 4.14
N ALA A 65 -4.95 13.82 4.76
CA ALA A 65 -4.48 14.61 5.89
C ALA A 65 -4.19 13.72 7.11
N ARG A 66 -5.02 12.70 7.37
CA ARG A 66 -4.75 11.68 8.38
C ARG A 66 -3.53 10.83 8.00
N MET A 67 -3.43 10.39 6.76
CA MET A 67 -2.27 9.64 6.25
C MET A 67 -0.96 10.41 6.44
N LYS A 68 -0.96 11.72 6.15
CA LYS A 68 0.21 12.57 6.36
C LYS A 68 0.63 12.63 7.83
N ARG A 69 -0.32 12.68 8.78
CA ARG A 69 0.00 12.62 10.21
C ARG A 69 0.64 11.29 10.59
N VAL A 70 0.10 10.16 10.12
CA VAL A 70 0.73 8.84 10.33
C VAL A 70 2.15 8.83 9.75
N PHE A 71 2.33 9.41 8.56
CA PHE A 71 3.64 9.51 7.94
C PHE A 71 4.63 10.31 8.80
N ASP A 72 4.30 11.55 9.15
CA ASP A 72 5.20 12.47 9.85
C ASP A 72 5.47 12.02 11.30
N GLU A 73 4.46 11.48 11.98
CA GLU A 73 4.53 11.20 13.42
C GLU A 73 5.00 9.78 13.73
N VAL A 74 4.74 8.83 12.84
CA VAL A 74 5.01 7.40 13.07
C VAL A 74 5.99 6.85 12.03
N PHE A 75 5.65 6.93 10.74
CA PHE A 75 6.43 6.27 9.69
C PHE A 75 7.84 6.84 9.57
N ASP A 76 7.98 8.16 9.49
CA ASP A 76 9.27 8.81 9.27
C ASP A 76 10.21 8.73 10.49
N LYS A 77 9.62 8.59 11.68
CA LYS A 77 10.37 8.42 12.94
C LYS A 77 10.79 6.98 13.20
N THR A 78 10.31 6.01 12.41
CA THR A 78 10.68 4.60 12.58
C THR A 78 12.08 4.35 12.01
N GLU A 79 12.97 3.80 12.84
CA GLU A 79 14.38 3.58 12.48
C GLU A 79 14.55 2.44 11.47
N PHE A 80 13.74 1.38 11.60
CA PHE A 80 13.85 0.19 10.76
C PHE A 80 13.01 0.31 9.48
N ARG A 81 13.62 0.91 8.46
CA ARG A 81 13.06 1.02 7.10
C ARG A 81 13.94 0.31 6.09
N VAL A 82 13.34 -0.52 5.25
CA VAL A 82 14.02 -1.17 4.12
C VAL A 82 13.74 -0.36 2.87
N ASN A 83 14.81 0.17 2.28
CA ASN A 83 14.73 1.06 1.15
C ASN A 83 15.06 0.31 -0.14
N ALA A 84 14.11 0.26 -1.06
CA ALA A 84 14.31 -0.16 -2.44
C ALA A 84 14.09 1.04 -3.35
N TYR A 85 15.11 1.91 -3.45
CA TYR A 85 15.09 3.03 -4.39
C TYR A 85 16.33 3.02 -5.27
N PRO A 86 16.19 3.43 -6.56
CA PRO A 86 17.33 3.61 -7.43
C PRO A 86 18.22 4.75 -6.93
N SER A 87 19.53 4.65 -7.20
CA SER A 87 20.50 5.65 -6.74
C SER A 87 20.28 7.03 -7.37
N THR A 88 19.56 7.11 -8.49
CA THR A 88 19.24 8.39 -9.15
C THR A 88 18.09 9.15 -8.47
N PRO A 89 18.24 10.46 -8.25
CA PRO A 89 17.28 11.27 -7.50
C PRO A 89 16.01 11.64 -8.29
N THR A 90 15.88 11.25 -9.56
CA THR A 90 14.80 11.66 -10.46
C THR A 90 13.74 10.57 -10.68
N GLN A 91 13.83 9.49 -9.91
CA GLN A 91 13.10 8.24 -10.12
C GLN A 91 12.23 7.89 -8.90
N MET A 92 11.28 6.98 -9.08
CA MET A 92 10.44 6.48 -7.98
C MET A 92 11.13 5.34 -7.24
N GLY A 93 10.82 5.18 -5.96
CA GLY A 93 11.27 4.06 -5.15
C GLY A 93 10.22 3.60 -4.15
N LEU A 94 10.54 2.52 -3.46
CA LEU A 94 9.73 1.94 -2.39
C LEU A 94 10.49 1.99 -1.07
N VAL A 95 9.80 2.38 -0.01
CA VAL A 95 10.28 2.35 1.36
C VAL A 95 9.35 1.44 2.16
N PHE A 96 9.87 0.32 2.63
CA PHE A 96 9.14 -0.65 3.43
C PHE A 96 9.37 -0.39 4.91
N CYS A 97 8.31 -0.47 5.70
CA CYS A 97 8.37 -0.47 7.15
C CYS A 97 7.59 -1.66 7.70
N ASP A 98 8.27 -2.78 7.82
CA ASP A 98 7.69 -4.06 8.24
C ASP A 98 7.14 -4.00 9.69
N GLU A 99 7.71 -3.15 10.54
CA GLU A 99 7.24 -2.90 11.90
C GLU A 99 5.84 -2.27 11.92
N LEU A 100 5.49 -1.51 10.89
CA LEU A 100 4.18 -0.88 10.75
C LEU A 100 3.27 -1.61 9.77
N GLY A 101 3.79 -2.62 9.05
CA GLY A 101 3.02 -3.34 8.01
C GLY A 101 2.64 -2.46 6.83
N MET A 102 3.47 -1.46 6.51
CA MET A 102 3.18 -0.45 5.49
C MET A 102 4.38 -0.21 4.57
N LEU A 103 4.11 0.20 3.34
CA LEU A 103 5.09 0.78 2.44
C LEU A 103 4.71 2.20 2.05
N TYR A 104 5.73 2.98 1.73
CA TYR A 104 5.62 4.31 1.16
C TYR A 104 6.20 4.28 -0.25
N ILE A 105 5.52 4.94 -1.19
CA ILE A 105 6.07 5.18 -2.53
C ILE A 105 6.79 6.51 -2.49
N ASP A 106 8.13 6.47 -2.50
CA ASP A 106 8.99 7.65 -2.60
C ASP A 106 9.01 8.11 -4.04
N ASP A 107 8.09 9.02 -4.36
CA ASP A 107 7.97 9.59 -5.68
C ASP A 107 8.73 10.92 -5.78
N ARG A 108 9.97 10.83 -6.27
CA ARG A 108 10.82 12.00 -6.53
C ARG A 108 10.54 12.64 -7.89
N THR A 109 9.57 12.11 -8.64
CA THR A 109 9.14 12.72 -9.90
C THR A 109 8.26 13.92 -9.59
N GLY A 110 8.59 15.07 -10.18
CA GLY A 110 7.75 16.26 -10.05
C GLY A 110 6.31 15.98 -10.51
N GLY A 111 5.33 16.67 -9.92
CA GLY A 111 3.95 16.52 -10.33
C GLY A 111 2.95 16.88 -9.25
N ARG A 112 1.70 16.52 -9.52
CA ARG A 112 0.56 16.67 -8.61
C ARG A 112 0.55 15.57 -7.55
N GLY A 113 0.01 15.87 -6.38
CA GLY A 113 -0.24 14.89 -5.32
C GLY A 113 0.99 14.71 -4.45
N LYS A 114 1.32 15.76 -3.69
CA LYS A 114 2.52 15.84 -2.84
C LYS A 114 2.33 15.18 -1.46
N MET A 115 1.16 14.62 -1.21
CA MET A 115 0.85 13.98 0.05
C MET A 115 1.44 12.57 0.06
N PRO A 116 2.09 12.15 1.16
CA PRO A 116 2.62 10.81 1.25
C PRO A 116 1.48 9.80 1.31
N GLU A 117 1.47 8.85 0.38
CA GLU A 117 0.55 7.72 0.39
C GLU A 117 1.25 6.52 1.03
N LEU A 118 0.74 6.08 2.18
CA LEU A 118 1.15 4.81 2.78
C LEU A 118 0.18 3.71 2.31
N ILE A 119 0.72 2.60 1.87
CA ILE A 119 -0.03 1.42 1.45
C ILE A 119 0.24 0.33 2.47
N ARG A 120 -0.83 -0.24 3.03
CA ARG A 120 -0.70 -1.36 3.95
C ARG A 120 -0.44 -2.65 3.19
N TYR A 121 0.31 -3.59 3.76
CA TYR A 121 0.58 -4.87 3.10
C TYR A 121 -0.69 -5.68 2.87
N ASP A 122 -1.66 -5.59 3.79
CA ASP A 122 -2.96 -6.24 3.65
C ASP A 122 -3.83 -5.67 2.52
N GLN A 123 -3.42 -4.55 1.90
CA GLN A 123 -4.09 -3.98 0.74
C GLN A 123 -3.50 -4.44 -0.60
N ILE A 124 -2.36 -5.13 -0.61
CA ILE A 124 -1.69 -5.53 -1.85
C ILE A 124 -2.24 -6.89 -2.30
N ALA A 125 -2.88 -6.89 -3.46
CA ALA A 125 -3.46 -8.09 -4.08
C ALA A 125 -2.42 -8.88 -4.89
N SER A 126 -1.59 -8.18 -5.67
CA SER A 126 -0.52 -8.78 -6.47
C SER A 126 0.56 -7.75 -6.76
N TYR A 127 1.74 -8.24 -7.10
CA TYR A 127 2.89 -7.42 -7.45
C TYR A 127 3.72 -8.11 -8.53
N GLU A 128 4.06 -7.38 -9.59
CA GLU A 128 4.75 -7.94 -10.75
C GLU A 128 5.83 -6.98 -11.24
N GLU A 129 7.01 -7.52 -11.55
CA GLU A 129 8.05 -6.76 -12.24
C GLU A 129 7.61 -6.52 -13.68
N TYR A 130 7.91 -5.34 -14.21
CA TYR A 130 7.71 -5.04 -15.62
C TYR A 130 8.96 -4.41 -16.23
N LEU A 131 9.14 -4.73 -17.51
CA LEU A 131 10.16 -4.16 -18.37
C LEU A 131 9.49 -3.78 -19.68
N ASP A 132 9.48 -2.48 -19.98
CA ASP A 132 8.92 -1.92 -21.20
C ASP A 132 10.07 -1.45 -22.10
N GLU A 133 10.23 -2.12 -23.23
CA GLU A 133 11.26 -1.86 -24.22
C GLU A 133 10.65 -1.78 -25.61
N THR A 134 10.99 -0.72 -26.34
CA THR A 134 10.66 -0.63 -27.76
C THR A 134 11.72 -1.42 -28.54
N PRO A 135 11.32 -2.47 -29.29
CA PRO A 135 12.27 -3.23 -30.09
C PRO A 135 12.93 -2.35 -31.15
N ALA A 136 14.18 -2.67 -31.46
CA ALA A 136 14.96 -2.01 -32.50
C ALA A 136 14.24 -2.08 -33.85
N LYS A 137 14.18 -0.95 -34.57
CA LYS A 137 13.55 -0.90 -35.90
C LYS A 137 14.49 -1.40 -37.01
N GLU A 138 15.79 -1.36 -36.76
CA GLU A 138 16.83 -1.75 -37.72
C GLU A 138 17.87 -2.71 -37.09
N PRO A 139 18.45 -3.64 -37.88
CA PRO A 139 19.50 -4.52 -37.40
C PRO A 139 20.73 -3.72 -36.93
N GLY A 140 21.09 -3.85 -35.65
CA GLY A 140 22.23 -3.13 -35.04
C GLY A 140 21.85 -1.90 -34.20
N GLN A 141 20.57 -1.51 -34.18
CA GLN A 141 20.08 -0.50 -33.25
C GLN A 141 19.79 -1.13 -31.88
N GLU A 142 20.21 -0.49 -30.79
CA GLU A 142 19.86 -0.95 -29.45
C GLU A 142 18.37 -0.67 -29.15
N PRO A 143 17.66 -1.58 -28.47
CA PRO A 143 16.28 -1.35 -28.07
C PRO A 143 16.18 -0.14 -27.12
N THR A 144 15.14 0.67 -27.28
CA THR A 144 14.92 1.82 -26.40
C THR A 144 14.18 1.35 -25.16
N LEU A 145 14.82 1.48 -23.99
CA LEU A 145 14.17 1.27 -22.71
C LEU A 145 13.16 2.39 -22.44
N ASN A 146 11.87 2.04 -22.39
CA ASN A 146 10.79 2.98 -22.09
C ASN A 146 10.59 3.11 -20.56
N GLY A 147 10.85 2.04 -19.82
CA GLY A 147 10.83 2.01 -18.36
C GLY A 147 10.80 0.60 -17.79
N GLY A 148 11.29 0.44 -16.57
CA GLY A 148 11.12 -0.80 -15.82
C GLY A 148 10.98 -0.54 -14.32
N GLY A 149 10.30 -1.45 -13.65
CA GLY A 149 9.91 -1.25 -12.27
C GLY A 149 8.96 -2.31 -11.75
N LEU A 150 8.09 -1.92 -10.82
CA LEU A 150 7.14 -2.79 -10.17
C LEU A 150 5.72 -2.28 -10.37
N LYS A 151 4.81 -3.19 -10.72
CA LYS A 151 3.37 -2.97 -10.74
C LYS A 151 2.79 -3.53 -9.45
N LEU A 152 2.05 -2.70 -8.71
CA LEU A 152 1.28 -3.14 -7.54
C LEU A 152 -0.20 -3.04 -7.84
N LYS A 153 -0.92 -4.14 -7.65
CA LYS A 153 -2.37 -4.16 -7.71
C LYS A 153 -2.92 -4.19 -6.28
N LEU A 154 -3.82 -3.27 -5.97
CA LEU A 154 -4.47 -3.22 -4.67
C LEU A 154 -5.79 -3.98 -4.68
N VAL A 155 -6.16 -4.55 -3.53
CA VAL A 155 -7.44 -5.23 -3.32
C VAL A 155 -8.56 -4.21 -3.50
N GLN A 156 -9.52 -4.55 -4.37
CA GLN A 156 -10.63 -3.68 -4.70
C GLN A 156 -11.89 -4.12 -3.93
N PRO A 157 -12.70 -3.19 -3.39
CA PRO A 157 -13.92 -3.53 -2.65
C PRO A 157 -14.88 -4.43 -3.42
N ARG A 158 -14.96 -4.26 -4.75
CA ARG A 158 -15.89 -4.99 -5.63
C ARG A 158 -15.33 -6.29 -6.21
N SER A 159 -14.06 -6.62 -5.95
CA SER A 159 -13.38 -7.75 -6.59
C SER A 159 -12.51 -8.55 -5.61
N ILE A 160 -12.79 -8.42 -4.30
CA ILE A 160 -12.13 -9.24 -3.30
C ILE A 160 -12.55 -10.70 -3.47
N THR A 161 -11.58 -11.59 -3.56
CA THR A 161 -11.81 -13.03 -3.70
C THR A 161 -11.93 -13.70 -2.34
N GLU A 162 -12.56 -14.87 -2.26
CA GLU A 162 -12.64 -15.65 -1.02
C GLU A 162 -11.25 -15.95 -0.44
N ALA A 163 -10.26 -16.26 -1.29
CA ALA A 163 -8.87 -16.46 -0.87
C ALA A 163 -8.24 -15.20 -0.26
N GLN A 164 -8.55 -14.01 -0.79
CA GLN A 164 -8.08 -12.74 -0.22
C GLN A 164 -8.75 -12.45 1.11
N THR A 165 -10.04 -12.73 1.24
CA THR A 165 -10.76 -12.63 2.51
C THR A 165 -10.21 -13.59 3.56
N GLN A 166 -9.93 -14.85 3.20
CA GLN A 166 -9.33 -15.83 4.10
C GLN A 166 -7.93 -15.43 4.55
N ARG A 167 -7.16 -14.76 3.69
CA ARG A 167 -5.84 -14.20 4.04
C ARG A 167 -5.91 -12.90 4.86
N GLY A 168 -7.11 -12.40 5.20
CA GLY A 168 -7.29 -11.17 5.97
C GLY A 168 -6.94 -9.89 5.19
N MET A 169 -7.06 -9.90 3.86
CA MET A 169 -6.77 -8.72 3.05
C MET A 169 -7.89 -7.68 3.13
N HIS A 170 -7.50 -6.41 3.16
CA HIS A 170 -8.40 -5.26 3.26
C HIS A 170 -8.44 -4.48 1.93
N PRO A 171 -9.63 -4.13 1.42
CA PRO A 171 -9.71 -3.33 0.21
C PRO A 171 -9.20 -1.91 0.42
N HIS A 172 -8.46 -1.39 -0.56
CA HIS A 172 -8.04 0.01 -0.53
C HIS A 172 -9.23 0.93 -0.89
N PRO A 173 -9.52 2.00 -0.12
CA PRO A 173 -10.74 2.78 -0.28
C PRO A 173 -10.82 3.59 -1.58
N TYR A 174 -9.72 4.22 -2.01
CA TYR A 174 -9.74 5.20 -3.12
C TYR A 174 -8.96 4.81 -4.39
N ILE A 175 -7.82 4.13 -4.26
CA ILE A 175 -6.99 3.72 -5.40
C ILE A 175 -7.61 2.49 -6.10
N LYS A 176 -8.11 2.72 -7.31
CA LYS A 176 -8.73 1.68 -8.16
C LYS A 176 -7.83 1.13 -9.25
N GLN A 177 -6.74 1.84 -9.54
CA GLN A 177 -5.84 1.51 -10.63
C GLN A 177 -4.66 0.69 -10.12
N GLU A 178 -4.03 -0.02 -11.05
CA GLU A 178 -2.71 -0.57 -10.83
C GLU A 178 -1.69 0.56 -10.67
N LEU A 179 -0.87 0.45 -9.64
CA LEU A 179 0.20 1.38 -9.34
C LEU A 179 1.43 0.97 -10.13
N VAL A 180 1.82 1.79 -11.09
CA VAL A 180 3.02 1.55 -11.90
C VAL A 180 4.17 2.36 -11.33
N ILE A 181 5.03 1.71 -10.55
CA ILE A 181 6.20 2.33 -9.92
C ILE A 181 7.39 2.10 -10.84
N CYS A 182 7.71 3.12 -11.62
CA CYS A 182 8.86 3.11 -12.52
C CYS A 182 10.13 3.44 -11.73
N PHE A 183 10.97 2.42 -11.57
CA PHE A 183 12.29 2.59 -10.98
C PHE A 183 13.14 3.33 -11.99
N SER A 184 13.42 2.76 -13.17
CA SER A 184 14.31 3.42 -14.15
C SER A 184 13.74 3.47 -15.56
N LYS A 185 14.11 4.52 -16.31
CA LYS A 185 13.83 4.67 -17.76
C LYS A 185 15.11 4.68 -18.61
N ARG A 186 16.28 4.53 -17.98
CA ARG A 186 17.58 4.78 -18.64
C ARG A 186 18.58 3.67 -18.41
N ASP A 187 18.68 3.18 -17.17
CA ASP A 187 19.62 2.12 -16.80
C ASP A 187 18.87 0.85 -16.41
N ARG A 188 19.16 -0.26 -17.10
CA ARG A 188 18.65 -1.60 -16.76
C ARG A 188 19.13 -2.09 -15.40
N ARG A 189 20.30 -1.65 -14.92
CA ARG A 189 20.80 -2.02 -13.59
C ARG A 189 19.95 -1.43 -12.48
N GLU A 190 19.44 -0.21 -12.67
CA GLU A 190 18.52 0.42 -11.72
C GLU A 190 17.15 -0.28 -11.69
N ILE A 191 16.77 -1.00 -12.74
CA ILE A 191 15.58 -1.87 -12.73
C ILE A 191 15.78 -3.04 -11.76
N GLY A 192 17.03 -3.44 -11.47
CA GLY A 192 17.34 -4.45 -10.46
C GLY A 192 16.82 -4.13 -9.05
N TYR A 193 16.58 -2.85 -8.73
CA TYR A 193 15.92 -2.48 -7.47
C TYR A 193 14.45 -2.93 -7.42
N ALA A 194 13.78 -3.05 -8.56
CA ALA A 194 12.43 -3.64 -8.62
C ALA A 194 12.47 -5.12 -8.22
N HIS A 195 13.55 -5.82 -8.58
CA HIS A 195 13.76 -7.20 -8.15
C HIS A 195 13.97 -7.31 -6.63
N ILE A 196 14.75 -6.40 -6.04
CA ILE A 196 14.93 -6.32 -4.58
C ILE A 196 13.58 -6.06 -3.88
N ALA A 197 12.80 -5.11 -4.41
CA ALA A 197 11.46 -4.83 -3.88
C ALA A 197 10.54 -6.05 -3.99
N ARG A 198 10.58 -6.78 -5.11
CA ARG A 198 9.82 -8.02 -5.29
C ARG A 198 10.25 -9.09 -4.28
N GLN A 199 11.55 -9.33 -4.12
CA GLN A 199 12.07 -10.29 -3.14
C GLN A 199 11.64 -9.95 -1.70
N HIS A 200 11.60 -8.67 -1.35
CA HIS A 200 11.12 -8.23 -0.03
C HIS A 200 9.62 -8.51 0.13
N LEU A 201 8.82 -8.25 -0.91
CA LEU A 201 7.40 -8.61 -0.92
C LEU A 201 7.20 -10.13 -0.86
N ASP A 202 7.99 -10.92 -1.59
CA ASP A 202 7.98 -12.39 -1.54
C ASP A 202 8.25 -12.91 -0.13
N HIS A 203 9.15 -12.24 0.60
CA HIS A 203 9.42 -12.52 2.01
C HIS A 203 8.23 -12.17 2.93
N ILE A 204 7.62 -11.00 2.74
CA ILE A 204 6.46 -10.55 3.52
C ILE A 204 5.26 -11.47 3.31
N PHE A 205 4.97 -11.82 2.05
CA PHE A 205 3.83 -12.64 1.66
C PHE A 205 4.08 -14.15 1.77
N GLY A 206 5.29 -14.54 2.15
CA GLY A 206 5.64 -15.94 2.38
C GLY A 206 5.61 -16.81 1.14
N VAL A 207 5.90 -16.25 -0.04
CA VAL A 207 5.84 -16.97 -1.33
C VAL A 207 6.74 -18.22 -1.32
N HIS A 208 7.87 -18.14 -0.61
CA HIS A 208 8.82 -19.22 -0.45
C HIS A 208 8.75 -19.92 0.93
N ASP A 209 7.70 -19.68 1.73
CA ASP A 209 7.65 -20.20 3.11
C ASP A 209 7.43 -21.72 3.19
N ASN A 210 7.02 -22.35 2.09
CA ASN A 210 6.90 -23.80 1.94
C ASN A 210 8.23 -24.48 1.55
N GLU A 211 9.26 -23.71 1.19
CA GLU A 211 10.56 -24.27 0.85
C GLU A 211 11.26 -24.73 2.13
N THR A 212 11.52 -26.04 2.23
CA THR A 212 12.34 -26.61 3.30
C THR A 212 13.78 -26.15 3.13
N SER A 213 14.43 -25.80 4.25
CA SER A 213 15.87 -25.45 4.27
C SER A 213 16.69 -26.47 3.47
N MET A 214 17.70 -26.00 2.72
CA MET A 214 18.59 -26.78 1.82
C MET A 214 19.20 -28.06 2.44
N PHE A 215 19.07 -28.28 3.74
CA PHE A 215 19.58 -29.44 4.45
C PHE A 215 18.51 -30.25 5.21
N GLY A 216 17.22 -29.97 5.05
CA GLY A 216 16.13 -30.75 5.67
C GLY A 216 16.08 -30.74 7.22
N PHE A 217 17.02 -30.06 7.88
CA PHE A 217 17.14 -30.03 9.34
C PHE A 217 16.21 -29.03 10.05
N ARG A 218 15.46 -28.20 9.30
CA ARG A 218 14.58 -27.16 9.86
C ARG A 218 13.22 -27.17 9.16
N MET A 219 12.16 -27.11 9.96
CA MET A 219 10.77 -26.96 9.49
C MET A 219 10.64 -25.74 8.58
N SER A 220 9.70 -25.80 7.62
CA SER A 220 9.39 -24.65 6.78
C SER A 220 8.76 -23.52 7.60
N LYS A 221 8.79 -22.27 7.11
CA LYS A 221 8.18 -21.14 7.83
C LYS A 221 6.65 -21.31 7.93
N ALA A 222 6.02 -21.93 6.93
CA ALA A 222 4.61 -22.26 6.97
C ALA A 222 4.31 -23.29 8.07
N GLU A 223 5.11 -24.34 8.18
CA GLU A 223 4.97 -25.36 9.23
C GLU A 223 5.23 -24.78 10.64
N GLU A 224 6.22 -23.88 10.78
CA GLU A 224 6.49 -23.20 12.05
C GLU A 224 5.32 -22.30 12.48
N ARG A 225 4.67 -21.61 11.53
CA ARG A 225 3.47 -20.80 11.79
C ARG A 225 2.27 -21.66 12.12
N GLU A 226 2.04 -22.75 11.41
CA GLU A 226 0.95 -23.68 11.70
C GLU A 226 1.10 -24.28 13.10
N LEU A 227 2.31 -24.73 13.46
CA LEU A 227 2.62 -25.24 14.79
C LEU A 227 2.36 -24.19 15.87
N LYS A 228 2.84 -22.95 15.68
CA LYS A 228 2.57 -21.83 16.58
C LYS A 228 1.08 -21.51 16.69
N GLY A 229 0.34 -21.59 15.59
CA GLY A 229 -1.10 -21.38 15.56
C GLY A 229 -1.87 -22.46 16.31
N GLN A 230 -1.50 -23.73 16.13
CA GLN A 230 -2.05 -24.86 16.88
C GLN A 230 -1.75 -24.73 18.38
N MET A 231 -0.51 -24.39 18.75
CA MET A 231 -0.13 -24.12 20.14
C MET A 231 -0.91 -22.95 20.74
N GLY A 232 -1.08 -21.87 19.97
CA GLY A 232 -1.91 -20.72 20.34
C GLY A 232 -3.36 -21.14 20.60
N MET A 233 -3.96 -21.91 19.69
CA MET A 233 -5.34 -22.40 19.86
C MET A 233 -5.49 -23.29 21.11
N ILE A 234 -4.54 -24.19 21.36
CA ILE A 234 -4.51 -25.02 22.58
C ILE A 234 -4.41 -24.14 23.83
N GLY A 235 -3.54 -23.14 23.81
CA GLY A 235 -3.39 -22.19 24.91
C GLY A 235 -4.65 -21.36 25.15
N ALA A 236 -5.32 -20.90 24.09
CA ALA A 236 -6.58 -20.18 24.18
C ALA A 236 -7.71 -21.05 24.76
N MET A 237 -7.85 -22.29 24.28
CA MET A 237 -8.81 -23.27 24.80
C MET A 237 -8.53 -23.59 26.28
N GLY A 238 -7.26 -23.76 26.66
CA GLY A 238 -6.86 -23.96 28.05
C GLY A 238 -7.24 -22.79 28.96
N ALA A 239 -7.08 -21.55 28.49
CA ALA A 239 -7.50 -20.37 29.23
C ALA A 239 -9.03 -20.28 29.39
N VAL A 240 -9.80 -20.62 28.35
CA VAL A 240 -11.29 -20.69 28.44
C VAL A 240 -11.74 -21.78 29.42
N ALA A 241 -11.12 -22.95 29.39
CA ALA A 241 -11.42 -24.03 30.32
C ALA A 241 -11.09 -23.63 31.77
N SER A 242 -9.95 -22.96 32.01
CA SER A 242 -9.57 -22.39 33.31
C SER A 242 -10.59 -21.34 33.79
N ALA A 243 -11.03 -20.44 32.91
CA ALA A 243 -12.04 -19.43 33.22
C ALA A 243 -13.37 -20.06 33.62
N ALA A 244 -13.81 -21.08 32.89
CA ALA A 244 -15.05 -21.82 33.20
C ALA A 244 -14.96 -22.51 34.56
N MET A 245 -13.82 -23.11 34.90
CA MET A 245 -13.58 -23.73 36.22
C MET A 245 -13.52 -22.69 37.35
N LYS A 246 -13.07 -21.46 37.09
CA LYS A 246 -13.01 -20.35 38.06
C LYS A 246 -14.29 -19.49 38.09
N GLY A 247 -15.39 -19.93 37.50
CA GLY A 247 -16.67 -19.20 37.54
C GLY A 247 -16.73 -17.95 36.65
N GLY A 248 -15.95 -17.90 35.57
CA GLY A 248 -16.01 -16.87 34.52
C GLY A 248 -15.04 -15.70 34.67
N GLN A 249 -14.18 -15.70 35.69
CA GLN A 249 -13.19 -14.63 35.90
C GLN A 249 -11.80 -15.04 35.37
N LEU A 250 -11.39 -14.41 34.28
CA LEU A 250 -9.99 -14.38 33.83
C LEU A 250 -9.29 -13.20 34.48
N SER A 251 -8.11 -13.43 35.07
CA SER A 251 -7.21 -12.34 35.47
C SER A 251 -6.72 -11.57 34.25
N GLU A 252 -6.31 -10.30 34.41
CA GLU A 252 -5.80 -9.47 33.30
C GLU A 252 -4.61 -10.11 32.57
N GLN A 253 -3.75 -10.84 33.29
CA GLN A 253 -2.66 -11.61 32.68
C GLN A 253 -3.15 -12.80 31.85
N GLU A 254 -4.19 -13.51 32.29
CA GLU A 254 -4.78 -14.62 31.54
C GLU A 254 -5.54 -14.11 30.30
N LYS A 255 -6.19 -12.94 30.39
CA LYS A 255 -6.79 -12.27 29.22
C LYS A 255 -5.74 -11.86 28.18
N ALA A 256 -4.62 -11.27 28.61
CA ALA A 256 -3.54 -10.89 27.71
C ALA A 256 -2.95 -12.10 26.98
N ARG A 257 -2.67 -13.18 27.72
CA ARG A 257 -2.21 -14.46 27.13
C ARG A 257 -3.24 -15.08 26.20
N PHE A 258 -4.53 -14.98 26.54
CA PHE A 258 -5.61 -15.46 25.68
C PHE A 258 -5.65 -14.70 24.34
N VAL A 259 -5.54 -13.37 24.38
CA VAL A 259 -5.48 -12.52 23.18
C VAL A 259 -4.24 -12.84 22.34
N GLU A 260 -3.07 -13.00 22.97
CA GLU A 260 -1.83 -13.39 22.29
C GLU A 260 -1.99 -14.75 21.58
N ASN A 261 -2.56 -15.73 22.28
CA ASN A 261 -2.82 -17.07 21.74
C ASN A 261 -3.79 -17.06 20.56
N ILE A 262 -4.84 -16.23 20.60
CA ILE A 262 -5.75 -16.02 19.48
C ILE A 262 -5.03 -15.36 18.31
N ASN A 263 -4.19 -14.35 18.58
CA ASN A 263 -3.44 -13.65 17.55
C ASN A 263 -2.47 -14.61 16.83
N LEU A 264 -1.80 -15.51 17.56
CA LEU A 264 -0.95 -16.55 16.97
C LEU A 264 -1.74 -17.51 16.06
N ALA A 265 -2.94 -17.91 16.49
CA ALA A 265 -3.81 -18.75 15.67
C ALA A 265 -4.28 -18.02 14.40
N ASN A 266 -4.66 -16.75 14.51
CA ASN A 266 -5.09 -15.92 13.38
C ASN A 266 -3.93 -15.63 12.41
N ASP A 267 -2.72 -15.40 12.92
CA ASP A 267 -1.53 -15.21 12.11
C ASP A 267 -1.19 -16.47 11.31
N ALA A 268 -1.35 -17.65 11.92
CA ALA A 268 -1.18 -18.91 11.20
C ALA A 268 -2.19 -19.09 10.07
N GLN A 269 -3.47 -18.78 10.34
CA GLN A 269 -4.54 -18.89 9.34
C GLN A 269 -4.40 -17.91 8.19
N THR A 270 -3.87 -16.71 8.44
CA THR A 270 -3.71 -15.66 7.42
C THR A 270 -2.35 -15.69 6.72
N GLY A 271 -1.49 -16.66 7.04
CA GLY A 271 -0.12 -16.74 6.50
C GLY A 271 0.80 -15.62 7.00
N GLY A 272 0.48 -15.01 8.15
CA GLY A 272 1.22 -13.92 8.79
C GLY A 272 0.68 -12.52 8.49
N MET A 273 -0.33 -12.39 7.64
CA MET A 273 -0.89 -11.09 7.24
C MET A 273 -1.61 -10.36 8.38
N ALA A 274 -2.29 -11.08 9.27
CA ALA A 274 -3.00 -10.48 10.39
C ALA A 274 -2.06 -9.70 11.35
N LEU A 275 -0.79 -10.11 11.45
CA LEU A 275 0.24 -9.38 12.20
C LEU A 275 0.46 -7.99 11.61
N TYR A 276 0.62 -7.89 10.28
CA TYR A 276 0.83 -6.62 9.59
C TYR A 276 -0.42 -5.74 9.63
N SER A 277 -1.62 -6.32 9.53
CA SER A 277 -2.88 -5.59 9.70
C SER A 277 -2.98 -4.93 11.07
N ARG A 278 -2.67 -5.68 12.14
CA ARG A 278 -2.68 -5.13 13.51
C ARG A 278 -1.65 -4.01 13.71
N ARG A 279 -0.44 -4.21 13.20
CA ARG A 279 0.63 -3.18 13.24
C ARG A 279 0.21 -1.89 12.53
N ALA A 280 -0.43 -2.01 11.37
CA ALA A 280 -0.95 -0.87 10.66
C ALA A 280 -2.07 -0.18 11.46
N ASP A 281 -3.03 -0.93 11.99
CA ASP A 281 -4.12 -0.38 12.82
C ASP A 281 -3.59 0.38 14.04
N GLU A 282 -2.59 -0.18 14.74
CA GLU A 282 -1.89 0.47 15.85
C GLU A 282 -1.20 1.77 15.42
N ALA A 283 -0.58 1.81 14.23
CA ALA A 283 0.02 3.01 13.69
C ALA A 283 -1.01 4.11 13.41
N PHE A 284 -2.18 3.75 12.89
CA PHE A 284 -3.29 4.68 12.68
C PHE A 284 -3.93 5.15 13.99
N ALA A 285 -4.01 4.28 15.00
CA ALA A 285 -4.57 4.62 16.31
C ALA A 285 -3.73 5.66 17.07
N LYS A 286 -2.41 5.70 16.84
CA LYS A 286 -1.50 6.68 17.48
C LYS A 286 -1.75 8.13 17.09
N VAL A 287 -2.44 8.38 15.97
CA VAL A 287 -2.69 9.73 15.44
C VAL A 287 -4.17 10.15 15.50
N GLN A 288 -5.02 9.34 16.13
CA GLN A 288 -6.44 9.65 16.35
C GLN A 288 -6.64 10.67 17.46
#